data_AF-E1ZFZ2-F1
#
_entry.id   AF-E1ZFZ2-F1
#
_cell.length_a   1.000
_cell.length_b   1.000
_cell.length_c   1.000
_cell.angle_alpha   90.00
_cell.angle_beta   90.00
_cell.angle_gamma   90.00
#
_symmetry.space_group_name_H-M   'P 1'
#
loop_
_entity.id
_entity.type
_entity.pdbx_description
1 polymer ?
#
loop_
_entity_poly.entity_id
_entity_poly.type
_entity_poly.pdbx_seq_one_letter_code
_entity_poly.pdbx_strand_id
1 'polypeptide(L)'
;MNSLAWLVGAGRWSTHLAAAPPLAALNATIFLAAALDRRFSTSTASATSTASSDSGGDGAGGSSTTPPPTVPVQRLQHAITPQVCDHLRRRGFAVIDGVFGPETAAALRAEVAAVRGAMHKNHTHLVHGGSTGLLEKEHIWEAELMQKETQELAPLCAQLQHDGTLRVMLSLLMPELRLHSQAIKLQYNAGGGGSFPMHFDTDEQVDERRVTAIWYLNPGWRPGDGGELRLYPFPEPAVDVQPLNDRMVLFSSAHMLHRVLPAAAERYCFTIWLSGGGGQRRAGTAGQAGAAAAAAREELRRALSGSEPLAPAAAWRLLTHPQLRKHAAKWLHREEWERSVRESHAAGAGLQQALDVFAAEAGVVHRALAPLLPALVAGPPPAGVPPPAWF
;
A
#
# COMPACT_ATOMS: atom_id res chain seq x y z
N MET A 1 7.90 -7.70 -11.49
CA MET A 1 6.68 -8.48 -11.15
C MET A 1 6.58 -8.50 -9.64
N ASN A 2 5.60 -7.82 -9.04
CA ASN A 2 5.02 -8.03 -7.69
C ASN A 2 4.25 -6.78 -7.19
N SER A 3 3.10 -6.50 -7.82
CA SER A 3 2.02 -5.70 -7.22
C SER A 3 0.81 -6.61 -6.98
N LEU A 4 0.91 -7.45 -5.95
CA LEU A 4 -0.08 -8.50 -5.68
C LEU A 4 -1.14 -8.00 -4.69
N ALA A 5 -2.27 -7.53 -5.22
CA ALA A 5 -3.51 -7.49 -4.46
C ALA A 5 -4.07 -8.91 -4.38
N TRP A 6 -3.87 -9.57 -3.24
CA TRP A 6 -4.25 -10.98 -3.05
C TRP A 6 -5.69 -11.14 -2.54
N LEU A 7 -6.48 -11.99 -3.20
CA LEU A 7 -7.40 -12.87 -2.45
C LEU A 7 -6.62 -14.11 -2.00
N VAL A 8 -6.06 -14.08 -0.79
CA VAL A 8 -5.40 -15.25 -0.19
C VAL A 8 -6.45 -16.18 0.40
N GLY A 9 -6.72 -17.29 -0.30
CA GLY A 9 -7.49 -18.39 0.25
C GLY A 9 -6.83 -18.97 1.50
N ALA A 10 -7.58 -19.09 2.59
CA ALA A 10 -7.06 -19.59 3.86
C ALA A 10 -6.57 -21.05 3.74
N GLY A 11 -5.28 -21.27 4.04
CA GLY A 11 -4.67 -22.60 4.03
C GLY A 11 -5.37 -23.59 4.97
N ARG A 12 -5.52 -24.84 4.52
CA ARG A 12 -6.14 -25.92 5.29
C ARG A 12 -5.39 -26.17 6.61
N TRP A 13 -6.13 -26.13 7.71
CA TRP A 13 -5.69 -26.77 8.95
C TRP A 13 -5.93 -28.27 8.80
N SER A 14 -4.85 -29.05 8.71
CA SER A 14 -4.93 -30.51 8.71
C SER A 14 -4.00 -31.08 9.76
N THR A 15 -4.57 -31.60 10.83
CA THR A 15 -3.88 -32.43 11.82
C THR A 15 -3.52 -33.77 11.19
N HIS A 16 -2.26 -34.23 11.30
CA HIS A 16 -1.88 -35.61 11.69
C HIS A 16 -0.35 -35.74 11.82
N LEU A 17 0.09 -36.74 12.58
CA LEU A 17 1.51 -36.98 12.89
C LEU A 17 2.20 -37.91 11.87
N ALA A 18 3.54 -37.80 11.88
CA ALA A 18 4.54 -38.85 11.66
C ALA A 18 5.15 -39.09 10.26
N ALA A 19 6.46 -39.41 10.32
CA ALA A 19 7.35 -40.04 9.33
C ALA A 19 7.84 -39.24 8.09
N ALA A 20 9.15 -38.94 8.10
CA ALA A 20 10.04 -38.91 6.93
C ALA A 20 10.64 -40.33 6.70
N PRO A 21 11.44 -40.68 5.66
CA PRO A 21 12.19 -39.84 4.68
C PRO A 21 12.15 -40.45 3.24
N PRO A 22 13.19 -40.44 2.34
CA PRO A 22 14.19 -39.42 1.95
C PRO A 22 14.29 -39.14 0.40
N LEU A 23 15.07 -38.08 0.07
CA LEU A 23 16.02 -37.93 -1.08
C LEU A 23 15.59 -37.64 -2.55
N ALA A 24 16.43 -36.76 -3.14
CA ALA A 24 16.92 -36.68 -4.54
C ALA A 24 16.28 -35.70 -5.57
N ALA A 25 16.91 -34.52 -5.65
CA ALA A 25 17.35 -33.78 -6.86
C ALA A 25 16.36 -33.37 -7.99
N LEU A 26 16.36 -32.07 -8.33
CA LEU A 26 17.07 -31.60 -9.53
C LEU A 26 17.37 -30.07 -9.51
N ASN A 27 18.56 -29.74 -10.02
CA ASN A 27 19.03 -28.48 -10.65
C ASN A 27 18.94 -27.13 -9.91
N ALA A 28 20.12 -26.64 -9.55
CA ALA A 28 20.42 -25.24 -9.27
C ALA A 28 20.77 -24.46 -10.55
N THR A 29 20.44 -23.18 -10.60
CA THR A 29 21.13 -22.22 -11.49
C THR A 29 21.14 -20.80 -10.89
N ILE A 30 22.29 -20.12 -11.03
CA ILE A 30 22.54 -18.67 -10.87
C ILE A 30 22.43 -18.07 -9.45
N PHE A 31 23.56 -18.09 -8.74
CA PHE A 31 24.04 -16.96 -7.94
C PHE A 31 25.21 -16.31 -8.71
N LEU A 32 25.23 -14.98 -8.86
CA LEU A 32 26.37 -14.06 -8.66
C LEU A 32 26.19 -12.75 -9.47
N ALA A 33 26.00 -11.62 -8.79
CA ALA A 33 26.24 -10.26 -9.34
C ALA A 33 26.27 -9.21 -8.20
N ALA A 34 27.31 -9.22 -7.36
CA ALA A 34 27.48 -8.21 -6.31
C ALA A 34 28.94 -8.05 -5.86
N ALA A 35 29.78 -7.44 -6.71
CA ALA A 35 31.05 -6.81 -6.29
C ALA A 35 31.62 -5.96 -7.43
N LEU A 36 31.55 -4.63 -7.32
CA LEU A 36 32.49 -3.65 -7.91
C LEU A 36 32.04 -2.22 -7.55
N ASP A 37 32.52 -1.68 -6.42
CA ASP A 37 32.82 -0.24 -6.33
C ASP A 37 33.82 0.06 -5.18
N ARG A 38 34.61 1.13 -5.40
CA ARG A 38 35.46 1.91 -4.47
C ARG A 38 36.56 1.19 -3.68
N ARG A 39 37.81 1.51 -4.04
CA ARG A 39 38.71 2.27 -3.13
C ARG A 39 39.43 3.38 -3.89
N PHE A 40 39.31 4.61 -3.40
CA PHE A 40 40.08 5.78 -3.85
C PHE A 40 40.96 6.27 -2.68
N SER A 41 42.26 6.36 -2.92
CA SER A 41 43.31 6.95 -2.07
C SER A 41 44.65 6.74 -2.81
N THR A 42 45.61 7.67 -2.89
CA THR A 42 45.86 8.89 -2.09
C THR A 42 46.41 10.05 -2.93
N SER A 43 46.41 11.25 -2.32
CA SER A 43 47.08 12.49 -2.71
C SER A 43 48.52 12.40 -3.25
N THR A 44 48.83 13.24 -4.25
CA THR A 44 50.04 14.07 -4.53
C THR A 44 50.14 14.28 -6.06
N ALA A 45 50.58 15.40 -6.65
CA ALA A 45 50.77 16.79 -6.19
C ALA A 45 50.16 17.70 -7.31
N SER A 46 50.38 19.00 -7.48
CA SER A 46 51.23 20.02 -6.84
C SER A 46 50.58 21.41 -7.03
N ALA A 47 51.25 22.49 -6.60
CA ALA A 47 50.88 23.87 -6.94
C ALA A 47 51.89 24.50 -7.91
N THR A 48 51.40 25.24 -8.91
CA THR A 48 52.21 26.24 -9.63
C THR A 48 51.32 27.40 -10.04
N SER A 49 51.74 28.62 -9.69
CA SER A 49 51.03 29.87 -9.97
C SER A 49 51.55 30.53 -11.24
N THR A 50 50.65 30.95 -12.12
CA THR A 50 50.90 32.05 -13.06
C THR A 50 49.63 32.87 -13.22
N ALA A 51 49.71 34.14 -12.82
CA ALA A 51 48.69 35.13 -13.15
C ALA A 51 49.08 35.80 -14.47
N SER A 52 48.12 35.93 -15.39
CA SER A 52 48.22 36.84 -16.53
C SER A 52 46.85 37.44 -16.78
N SER A 53 46.75 38.75 -16.57
CA SER A 53 45.63 39.58 -17.00
C SER A 53 45.61 39.70 -18.52
N ASP A 54 44.45 39.53 -19.15
CA ASP A 54 44.16 40.21 -20.41
C ASP A 54 42.67 40.55 -20.52
N SER A 55 42.33 41.50 -21.38
CA SER A 55 41.07 42.24 -21.34
C SER A 55 40.35 42.29 -22.69
N GLY A 56 39.01 42.15 -22.65
CA GLY A 56 38.10 42.61 -23.70
C GLY A 56 37.42 41.52 -24.54
N GLY A 57 36.23 41.85 -25.06
CA GLY A 57 35.60 41.10 -26.16
C GLY A 57 34.19 40.56 -25.86
N ASP A 58 33.18 41.31 -26.29
CA ASP A 58 31.75 40.98 -26.27
C ASP A 58 31.38 39.57 -26.77
N GLY A 59 30.36 38.98 -26.15
CA GLY A 59 29.85 37.65 -26.54
C GLY A 59 28.60 37.20 -25.79
N ALA A 60 27.60 38.08 -25.62
CA ALA A 60 26.36 37.79 -24.88
C ALA A 60 25.40 36.84 -25.64
N GLY A 61 25.88 35.66 -26.04
CA GLY A 61 25.11 34.53 -26.54
C GLY A 61 24.71 33.57 -25.42
N GLY A 62 24.14 34.11 -24.33
CA GLY A 62 23.74 33.32 -23.17
C GLY A 62 22.58 32.38 -23.52
N SER A 63 22.90 31.13 -23.86
CA SER A 63 21.90 30.07 -23.95
C SER A 63 21.23 29.92 -22.58
N SER A 64 20.01 30.45 -22.46
CA SER A 64 19.16 30.33 -21.27
C SER A 64 18.62 28.90 -21.18
N THR A 65 19.51 27.94 -20.90
CA THR A 65 19.11 26.59 -20.48
C THR A 65 18.46 26.71 -19.11
N THR A 66 17.14 26.85 -19.09
CA THR A 66 16.33 26.62 -17.89
C THR A 66 16.73 25.26 -17.32
N PRO A 67 17.05 25.17 -16.02
CA PRO A 67 17.39 23.88 -15.41
C PRO A 67 16.21 22.91 -15.59
N PRO A 68 16.48 21.60 -15.72
CA PRO A 68 15.42 20.61 -15.86
C PRO A 68 14.46 20.72 -14.67
N PRO A 69 13.15 20.50 -14.88
CA PRO A 69 12.17 20.62 -13.81
C PRO A 69 12.49 19.62 -12.69
N THR A 70 12.29 20.06 -11.45
CA THR A 70 12.52 19.24 -10.25
C THR A 70 11.29 19.21 -9.37
N VAL A 71 11.11 18.10 -8.66
CA VAL A 71 10.05 17.99 -7.64
C VAL A 71 10.52 18.72 -6.36
N PRO A 72 9.74 19.65 -5.78
CA PRO A 72 10.12 20.39 -4.58
C PRO A 72 9.92 19.54 -3.32
N VAL A 73 10.69 18.45 -3.20
CA VAL A 73 10.60 17.43 -2.14
C VAL A 73 10.73 18.01 -0.73
N GLN A 74 11.34 19.19 -0.57
CA GLN A 74 11.41 19.93 0.70
C GLN A 74 10.02 20.28 1.24
N ARG A 75 8.99 20.42 0.38
CA ARG A 75 7.61 20.63 0.83
C ARG A 75 7.05 19.48 1.67
N LEU A 76 7.60 18.27 1.54
CA LEU A 76 7.25 17.13 2.41
C LEU A 76 7.57 17.40 3.90
N GLN A 77 8.52 18.30 4.20
CA GLN A 77 8.82 18.73 5.58
C GLN A 77 7.66 19.53 6.20
N HIS A 78 6.86 20.22 5.38
CA HIS A 78 5.66 20.94 5.82
C HIS A 78 4.40 20.07 5.73
N ALA A 79 4.34 19.12 4.80
CA ALA A 79 3.22 18.19 4.65
C ALA A 79 3.19 17.09 5.73
N ILE A 80 4.33 16.55 6.12
CA ILE A 80 4.46 15.46 7.09
C ILE A 80 4.71 16.05 8.49
N THR A 81 3.65 16.52 9.13
CA THR A 81 3.68 17.12 10.47
C THR A 81 3.43 16.08 11.58
N PRO A 82 3.78 16.39 12.85
CA PRO A 82 3.40 15.56 13.99
C PRO A 82 1.90 15.26 14.02
N GLN A 83 1.05 16.23 13.68
CA GLN A 83 -0.41 16.10 13.65
C GLN A 83 -0.89 15.11 12.56
N VAL A 84 -0.25 15.11 11.39
CA VAL A 84 -0.54 14.16 10.30
C VAL A 84 -0.15 12.74 10.71
N CYS A 85 1.06 12.56 11.27
CA CYS A 85 1.51 11.26 11.79
C CYS A 85 0.64 10.76 12.95
N ASP A 86 0.17 11.66 13.81
CA ASP A 86 -0.76 11.35 14.89
C ASP A 86 -2.16 10.93 14.40
N HIS A 87 -2.67 11.55 13.34
CA HIS A 87 -3.92 11.15 12.71
C HIS A 87 -3.77 9.77 12.06
N LEU A 88 -2.68 9.57 11.31
CA LEU A 88 -2.32 8.29 10.69
C LEU A 88 -2.22 7.17 11.74
N ARG A 89 -1.51 7.41 12.84
CA ARG A 89 -1.35 6.47 13.97
C ARG A 89 -2.68 6.10 14.63
N ARG A 90 -3.58 7.07 14.86
CA ARG A 90 -4.84 6.84 15.61
C ARG A 90 -5.99 6.33 14.73
N ARG A 91 -6.11 6.81 13.49
CA ARG A 91 -7.25 6.53 12.59
C ARG A 91 -6.89 5.57 11.45
N GLY A 92 -5.61 5.26 11.27
CA GLY A 92 -5.12 4.38 10.21
C GLY A 92 -4.94 5.03 8.85
N PHE A 93 -5.31 6.31 8.71
CA PHE A 93 -5.13 7.12 7.52
C PHE A 93 -4.88 8.60 7.86
N ALA A 94 -4.42 9.38 6.89
CA ALA A 94 -4.38 10.85 6.93
C ALA A 94 -4.50 11.42 5.51
N VAL A 95 -5.07 12.62 5.37
CA VAL A 95 -5.25 13.33 4.09
C VAL A 95 -4.53 14.68 4.17
N ILE A 96 -3.77 15.02 3.14
CA ILE A 96 -3.00 16.28 3.05
C ILE A 96 -3.24 16.88 1.66
N ASP A 97 -3.63 18.15 1.59
CA ASP A 97 -3.87 18.88 0.35
C ASP A 97 -2.73 19.87 0.04
N GLY A 98 -2.45 20.10 -1.25
CA GLY A 98 -1.53 21.15 -1.70
C GLY A 98 -0.05 20.83 -1.47
N VAL A 99 0.34 19.56 -1.55
CA VAL A 99 1.68 19.09 -1.15
C VAL A 99 2.80 19.65 -2.03
N PHE A 100 2.69 19.57 -3.36
CA PHE A 100 3.74 20.02 -4.27
C PHE A 100 3.42 21.34 -4.97
N GLY A 101 2.16 21.77 -4.98
CA GLY A 101 1.65 22.93 -5.69
C GLY A 101 1.09 22.59 -7.08
N PRO A 102 0.25 23.48 -7.65
CA PRO A 102 -0.49 23.20 -8.89
C PRO A 102 0.42 22.96 -10.10
N GLU A 103 1.55 23.67 -10.20
CA GLU A 103 2.51 23.53 -11.31
C GLU A 103 3.18 22.14 -11.31
N THR A 104 3.71 21.70 -10.17
CA THR A 104 4.32 20.36 -10.05
C THR A 104 3.27 19.27 -10.22
N ALA A 105 2.06 19.43 -9.66
CA ALA A 105 0.98 18.47 -9.86
C ALA A 105 0.56 18.35 -11.33
N ALA A 106 0.53 19.46 -12.09
CA ALA A 106 0.28 19.45 -13.53
C ALA A 106 1.41 18.73 -14.30
N ALA A 107 2.66 18.95 -13.93
CA ALA A 107 3.82 18.28 -14.54
C ALA A 107 3.81 16.76 -14.26
N LEU A 108 3.56 16.34 -13.01
CA LEU A 108 3.39 14.93 -12.65
C LEU A 108 2.20 14.29 -13.38
N ARG A 109 1.09 15.00 -13.56
CA ARG A 109 -0.05 14.52 -14.37
C ARG A 109 0.37 14.27 -15.82
N ALA A 110 1.14 15.19 -16.41
CA ALA A 110 1.61 15.08 -17.79
C ALA A 110 2.52 13.85 -17.98
N GLU A 111 3.37 13.51 -17.02
CA GLU A 111 4.18 12.29 -17.06
C GLU A 111 3.33 11.00 -16.97
N VAL A 112 2.36 10.93 -16.04
CA VAL A 112 1.44 9.79 -15.96
C VAL A 112 0.63 9.65 -17.27
N ALA A 113 0.31 10.76 -17.94
CA ALA A 113 -0.30 10.74 -19.26
C ALA A 113 0.66 10.26 -20.37
N ALA A 114 1.92 10.71 -20.37
CA ALA A 114 2.94 10.29 -21.34
C ALA A 114 3.25 8.78 -21.26
N VAL A 115 3.25 8.23 -20.05
CA VAL A 115 3.46 6.80 -19.79
C VAL A 115 2.31 5.92 -20.29
N ARG A 116 1.12 6.45 -20.62
CA ARG A 116 -0.06 5.65 -21.05
C ARG A 116 0.24 4.64 -22.16
N GLY A 117 1.14 4.96 -23.09
CA GLY A 117 1.54 4.04 -24.17
C GLY A 117 2.37 2.83 -23.73
N ALA A 118 3.00 2.90 -22.56
CA ALA A 118 3.77 1.82 -21.94
C ALA A 118 3.03 1.11 -20.79
N MET A 119 1.82 1.57 -20.43
CA MET A 119 1.01 0.94 -19.39
C MET A 119 0.36 -0.37 -19.85
N HIS A 120 0.17 -1.28 -18.92
CA HIS A 120 -0.63 -2.50 -19.09
C HIS A 120 -1.91 -2.42 -18.27
N LYS A 121 -2.88 -3.29 -18.53
CA LYS A 121 -4.13 -3.37 -17.76
C LYS A 121 -3.87 -3.86 -16.35
N ASN A 122 -4.53 -3.25 -15.36
CA ASN A 122 -4.52 -3.77 -13.99
C ASN A 122 -5.39 -5.03 -13.89
N HIS A 123 -4.94 -6.01 -13.09
CA HIS A 123 -5.64 -7.26 -12.86
C HIS A 123 -5.88 -7.51 -11.36
N THR A 124 -6.93 -8.25 -11.04
CA THR A 124 -7.10 -8.93 -9.74
C THR A 124 -6.55 -10.34 -9.88
N HIS A 125 -5.68 -10.75 -8.95
CA HIS A 125 -5.12 -12.11 -8.94
C HIS A 125 -6.09 -13.06 -8.20
N LEU A 126 -6.60 -14.06 -8.91
CA LEU A 126 -7.47 -15.10 -8.37
C LEU A 126 -6.65 -16.37 -8.13
N VAL A 127 -6.38 -16.70 -6.86
CA VAL A 127 -5.61 -17.90 -6.50
C VAL A 127 -6.57 -19.00 -6.06
N HIS A 128 -6.72 -20.05 -6.85
CA HIS A 128 -7.61 -21.17 -6.55
C HIS A 128 -6.98 -22.52 -6.94
N GLY A 129 -7.00 -23.51 -6.04
CA GLY A 129 -6.51 -24.86 -6.34
C GLY A 129 -5.04 -24.96 -6.78
N GLY A 130 -4.21 -23.96 -6.47
CA GLY A 130 -2.82 -23.87 -6.93
C GLY A 130 -2.64 -23.22 -8.31
N SER A 131 -3.71 -22.86 -9.01
CA SER A 131 -3.65 -22.02 -10.22
C SER A 131 -3.85 -20.54 -9.87
N THR A 132 -3.25 -19.65 -10.68
CA THR A 132 -3.46 -18.20 -10.61
C THR A 132 -4.16 -17.74 -11.87
N GLY A 133 -5.43 -17.37 -11.74
CA GLY A 133 -6.16 -16.63 -12.77
C GLY A 133 -5.91 -15.14 -12.64
N LEU A 134 -6.06 -14.41 -13.75
CA LEU A 134 -6.05 -12.94 -13.78
C LEU A 134 -7.43 -12.46 -14.22
N LEU A 135 -8.02 -11.54 -13.45
CA LEU A 135 -9.29 -10.89 -13.79
C LEU A 135 -9.02 -9.42 -14.10
N GLU A 136 -9.09 -9.04 -15.37
CA GLU A 136 -8.79 -7.69 -15.85
C GLU A 136 -9.80 -6.66 -15.31
N LYS A 137 -9.33 -5.43 -15.03
CA LYS A 137 -10.17 -4.25 -14.80
C LYS A 137 -10.20 -3.39 -16.06
N GLU A 138 -11.34 -3.41 -16.75
CA GLU A 138 -11.49 -2.91 -18.12
C GLU A 138 -11.04 -1.44 -18.33
N HIS A 139 -11.18 -0.58 -17.33
CA HIS A 139 -10.86 0.85 -17.46
C HIS A 139 -9.63 1.31 -16.67
N ILE A 140 -8.77 0.39 -16.21
CA ILE A 140 -7.61 0.72 -15.38
C ILE A 140 -6.32 0.22 -16.01
N TRP A 141 -5.36 1.14 -16.13
CA TRP A 141 -4.01 0.92 -16.63
C TRP A 141 -2.98 1.31 -15.58
N GLU A 142 -1.83 0.64 -15.60
CA GLU A 142 -0.73 0.89 -14.68
C GLU A 142 0.65 0.64 -15.31
N ALA A 143 1.67 1.31 -14.74
CA ALA A 143 3.07 1.06 -15.02
C ALA A 143 3.88 1.06 -13.72
N GLU A 144 4.79 0.09 -13.60
CA GLU A 144 5.70 -0.02 -12.46
C GLU A 144 6.91 0.87 -12.70
N LEU A 145 7.14 1.89 -11.85
CA LEU A 145 8.20 2.87 -12.06
C LEU A 145 9.62 2.31 -11.82
N MET A 146 9.72 1.02 -11.48
CA MET A 146 10.98 0.27 -11.49
C MET A 146 11.46 -0.09 -12.91
N GLN A 147 10.61 0.05 -13.95
CA GLN A 147 10.99 -0.20 -15.34
C GLN A 147 11.71 1.02 -15.94
N LYS A 148 12.84 0.79 -16.61
CA LYS A 148 13.70 1.86 -17.15
C LYS A 148 12.97 2.72 -18.17
N GLU A 149 12.19 2.09 -19.03
CA GLU A 149 11.38 2.70 -20.07
C GLU A 149 10.28 3.60 -19.47
N THR A 150 9.76 3.23 -18.29
CA THR A 150 8.79 4.06 -17.56
C THR A 150 9.48 5.25 -16.89
N GLN A 151 10.70 5.10 -16.36
CA GLN A 151 11.47 6.19 -15.76
C GLN A 151 11.91 7.24 -16.81
N GLU A 152 12.30 6.79 -18.01
CA GLU A 152 12.68 7.67 -19.11
C GLU A 152 11.51 8.54 -19.61
N LEU A 153 10.28 8.03 -19.52
CA LEU A 153 9.04 8.76 -19.86
C LEU A 153 8.49 9.61 -18.69
N ALA A 154 8.94 9.38 -17.45
CA ALA A 154 8.43 10.05 -16.25
C ALA A 154 9.56 10.47 -15.28
N PRO A 155 10.44 11.41 -15.67
CA PRO A 155 11.62 11.79 -14.90
C PRO A 155 11.32 12.45 -13.54
N LEU A 156 10.24 13.21 -13.36
CA LEU A 156 9.82 13.77 -12.06
C LEU A 156 9.29 12.68 -11.13
N CYS A 157 8.51 11.74 -11.67
CA CYS A 157 8.12 10.55 -10.94
C CYS A 157 9.37 9.73 -10.54
N ALA A 158 10.36 9.60 -11.43
CA ALA A 158 11.61 8.90 -11.14
C ALA A 158 12.45 9.61 -10.06
N GLN A 159 12.47 10.95 -10.04
CA GLN A 159 13.04 11.71 -8.90
C GLN A 159 12.37 11.31 -7.58
N LEU A 160 11.03 11.23 -7.53
CA LEU A 160 10.29 10.75 -6.35
C LEU A 160 10.58 9.29 -5.99
N GLN A 161 10.78 8.40 -6.97
CA GLN A 161 11.15 6.99 -6.73
C GLN A 161 12.49 6.87 -5.99
N HIS A 162 13.45 7.76 -6.29
CA HIS A 162 14.79 7.75 -5.71
C HIS A 162 14.95 8.68 -4.49
N ASP A 163 14.03 9.63 -4.27
CA ASP A 163 14.09 10.54 -3.12
C ASP A 163 13.57 9.90 -1.83
N GLY A 164 14.38 9.96 -0.76
CA GLY A 164 14.05 9.34 0.53
C GLY A 164 13.25 10.22 1.49
N THR A 165 12.88 11.46 1.13
CA THR A 165 12.39 12.47 2.10
C THR A 165 11.09 12.04 2.78
N LEU A 166 10.11 11.53 2.03
CA LEU A 166 8.85 11.02 2.61
C LEU A 166 9.11 9.91 3.63
N ARG A 167 9.95 8.93 3.24
CA ARG A 167 10.32 7.79 4.09
C ARG A 167 11.05 8.23 5.35
N VAL A 168 11.96 9.20 5.25
CA VAL A 168 12.71 9.75 6.39
C VAL A 168 11.78 10.52 7.32
N MET A 169 10.95 11.43 6.80
CA MET A 169 9.99 12.21 7.60
C MET A 169 9.03 11.29 8.39
N LEU A 170 8.46 10.28 7.73
CA LEU A 170 7.62 9.29 8.39
C LEU A 170 8.39 8.47 9.44
N SER A 171 9.65 8.08 9.16
CA SER A 171 10.47 7.31 10.12
C SER A 171 10.90 8.13 11.34
N LEU A 172 11.03 9.46 11.22
CA LEU A 172 11.34 10.35 12.34
C LEU A 172 10.15 10.55 13.28
N LEU A 173 8.94 10.66 12.73
CA LEU A 173 7.71 10.93 13.50
C LEU A 173 6.92 9.67 13.88
N MET A 174 7.21 8.54 13.22
CA MET A 174 6.63 7.21 13.46
C MET A 174 7.71 6.11 13.36
N PRO A 175 8.71 6.10 14.27
CA PRO A 175 9.82 5.13 14.26
C PRO A 175 9.36 3.66 14.37
N GLU A 176 8.16 3.40 14.85
CA GLU A 176 7.50 2.10 14.86
C GLU A 176 7.38 1.46 13.46
N LEU A 177 7.26 2.28 12.40
CA LEU A 177 7.09 1.81 11.01
C LEU A 177 8.32 1.08 10.45
N ARG A 178 9.54 1.44 10.90
CA ARG A 178 10.83 0.86 10.47
C ARG A 178 11.02 0.82 8.94
N LEU A 179 10.62 1.88 8.23
CA LEU A 179 10.62 1.95 6.77
C LEU A 179 12.03 1.89 6.19
N HIS A 180 12.26 1.08 5.14
CA HIS A 180 13.58 0.89 4.52
C HIS A 180 13.57 1.12 3.01
N SER A 181 12.51 0.69 2.31
CA SER A 181 12.39 0.82 0.86
C SER A 181 11.08 1.50 0.45
N GLN A 182 11.01 1.93 -0.80
CA GLN A 182 9.79 2.43 -1.41
C GLN A 182 9.69 2.01 -2.88
N ALA A 183 8.47 1.82 -3.37
CA ALA A 183 8.19 1.54 -4.78
C ALA A 183 7.00 2.37 -5.24
N ILE A 184 7.12 3.00 -6.41
CA ILE A 184 6.08 3.82 -7.03
C ILE A 184 5.45 3.05 -8.19
N LYS A 185 4.12 3.08 -8.23
CA LYS A 185 3.33 2.64 -9.38
C LYS A 185 2.48 3.80 -9.92
N LEU A 186 2.57 4.03 -11.22
CA LEU A 186 1.77 5.03 -11.94
C LEU A 186 0.44 4.38 -12.37
N GLN A 187 -0.67 5.12 -12.28
CA GLN A 187 -2.00 4.60 -12.59
C GLN A 187 -2.83 5.63 -13.36
N TYR A 188 -3.49 5.13 -14.40
CA TYR A 188 -4.49 5.86 -15.17
C TYR A 188 -5.79 5.05 -15.23
N ASN A 189 -6.91 5.69 -14.90
CA ASN A 189 -8.25 5.16 -15.05
C ASN A 189 -8.99 6.05 -16.05
N ALA A 190 -9.59 5.47 -17.11
CA ALA A 190 -10.25 6.25 -18.17
C ALA A 190 -11.64 6.77 -17.81
N GLY A 191 -12.13 6.49 -16.60
CA GLY A 191 -13.52 6.71 -16.23
C GLY A 191 -14.37 5.51 -16.65
N GLY A 192 -15.57 5.76 -17.17
CA GLY A 192 -16.47 4.70 -17.68
C GLY A 192 -16.99 3.72 -16.62
N GLY A 193 -16.75 3.96 -15.34
CA GLY A 193 -17.07 3.07 -14.22
C GLY A 193 -15.87 2.37 -13.59
N GLY A 194 -14.63 2.62 -14.07
CA GLY A 194 -13.42 1.99 -13.54
C GLY A 194 -13.29 2.13 -12.03
N SER A 195 -13.17 1.01 -11.32
CA SER A 195 -13.13 0.93 -9.86
C SER A 195 -12.20 -0.19 -9.36
N PHE A 196 -11.92 -0.19 -8.06
CA PHE A 196 -11.17 -1.27 -7.40
C PHE A 196 -12.07 -1.94 -6.35
N PRO A 197 -12.07 -3.28 -6.25
CA PRO A 197 -12.85 -3.99 -5.25
C PRO A 197 -12.30 -3.69 -3.84
N MET A 198 -13.07 -4.04 -2.82
CA MET A 198 -12.60 -3.97 -1.44
C MET A 198 -11.39 -4.89 -1.23
N HIS A 199 -10.33 -4.34 -0.64
CA HIS A 199 -9.09 -5.06 -0.34
C HIS A 199 -8.29 -4.40 0.79
N PHE A 200 -7.24 -5.09 1.22
CA PHE A 200 -6.08 -4.52 1.90
C PHE A 200 -4.93 -4.51 0.90
N ASP A 201 -3.99 -3.58 1.03
CA ASP A 201 -2.87 -3.42 0.09
C ASP A 201 -1.78 -4.48 0.26
N THR A 202 -1.80 -5.20 1.39
CA THR A 202 -0.88 -6.28 1.71
C THR A 202 -1.44 -7.18 2.84
N ASP A 203 -0.76 -8.30 3.10
CA ASP A 203 -0.88 -9.08 4.33
C ASP A 203 0.52 -9.20 4.96
N GLU A 204 0.68 -8.80 6.22
CA GLU A 204 1.97 -8.74 6.92
C GLU A 204 2.71 -10.10 7.01
N GLN A 205 2.02 -11.20 6.68
CA GLN A 205 2.59 -12.54 6.65
C GLN A 205 3.36 -12.83 5.35
N VAL A 206 3.14 -12.07 4.27
CA VAL A 206 3.71 -12.34 2.94
C VAL A 206 4.44 -11.16 2.31
N ASP A 207 4.20 -9.94 2.80
CA ASP A 207 4.80 -8.70 2.27
C ASP A 207 4.93 -7.63 3.37
N GLU A 208 5.86 -6.70 3.17
CA GLU A 208 6.44 -5.82 4.19
C GLU A 208 5.96 -4.37 4.08
N ARG A 209 5.02 -4.09 3.16
CA ARG A 209 4.37 -2.78 3.00
C ARG A 209 3.75 -2.34 4.34
N ARG A 210 4.09 -1.13 4.78
CA ARG A 210 3.57 -0.53 6.01
C ARG A 210 2.62 0.61 5.73
N VAL A 211 3.06 1.56 4.91
CA VAL A 211 2.27 2.75 4.57
C VAL A 211 2.10 2.81 3.06
N THR A 212 0.86 3.00 2.64
CA THR A 212 0.50 3.37 1.28
C THR A 212 0.31 4.88 1.24
N ALA A 213 0.97 5.55 0.30
CA ALA A 213 0.78 6.97 -0.01
C ALA A 213 0.25 7.08 -1.44
N ILE A 214 -0.97 7.61 -1.63
CA ILE A 214 -1.55 7.88 -2.95
C ILE A 214 -1.54 9.39 -3.19
N TRP A 215 -0.97 9.83 -4.32
CA TRP A 215 -1.10 11.20 -4.81
C TRP A 215 -2.11 11.27 -5.95
N TYR A 216 -3.07 12.18 -5.83
CA TYR A 216 -4.08 12.46 -6.84
C TYR A 216 -3.74 13.68 -7.67
N LEU A 217 -4.01 13.59 -8.97
CA LEU A 217 -3.53 14.54 -9.98
C LEU A 217 -4.69 15.03 -10.86
N ASN A 218 -5.88 15.27 -10.28
CA ASN A 218 -7.12 15.50 -11.03
C ASN A 218 -7.64 16.94 -10.84
N PRO A 219 -7.23 17.89 -11.71
CA PRO A 219 -7.71 19.26 -11.63
C PRO A 219 -9.20 19.35 -11.94
N GLY A 220 -9.94 20.12 -11.13
CA GLY A 220 -11.35 20.41 -11.37
C GLY A 220 -12.34 19.28 -11.07
N TRP A 221 -11.96 18.26 -10.29
CA TRP A 221 -12.85 17.17 -9.83
C TRP A 221 -14.08 17.71 -9.09
N ARG A 222 -15.25 17.12 -9.32
CA ARG A 222 -16.55 17.56 -8.82
C ARG A 222 -17.31 16.43 -8.13
N PRO A 223 -18.24 16.75 -7.21
CA PRO A 223 -19.23 15.78 -6.74
C PRO A 223 -19.99 15.18 -7.92
N GLY A 224 -20.02 13.84 -8.01
CA GLY A 224 -20.63 13.10 -9.12
C GLY A 224 -19.64 12.51 -10.14
N ASP A 225 -18.39 12.98 -10.20
CA ASP A 225 -17.35 12.36 -11.04
C ASP A 225 -16.93 10.96 -10.52
N GLY A 226 -17.26 10.66 -9.26
CA GLY A 226 -17.00 9.39 -8.59
C GLY A 226 -15.53 9.22 -8.19
N GLY A 227 -15.02 8.00 -8.34
CA GLY A 227 -13.58 7.71 -8.21
C GLY A 227 -12.98 7.92 -6.82
N GLU A 228 -13.79 8.17 -5.80
CA GLU A 228 -13.35 8.34 -4.42
C GLU A 228 -12.64 7.10 -3.88
N LEU A 229 -11.63 7.31 -3.04
CA LEU A 229 -11.09 6.26 -2.18
C LEU A 229 -11.98 6.14 -0.95
N ARG A 230 -12.73 5.06 -0.85
CA ARG A 230 -13.54 4.74 0.33
C ARG A 230 -12.71 3.91 1.30
N LEU A 231 -12.42 4.50 2.46
CA LEU A 231 -11.71 3.88 3.57
C LEU A 231 -12.71 3.33 4.59
N TYR A 232 -12.41 2.19 5.20
CA TYR A 232 -13.19 1.58 6.28
C TYR A 232 -12.34 1.52 7.56
N PRO A 233 -12.26 2.62 8.34
CA PRO A 233 -11.47 2.71 9.58
C PRO A 233 -12.10 1.90 10.73
N PHE A 234 -12.20 0.58 10.58
CA PHE A 234 -12.92 -0.32 11.48
C PHE A 234 -12.56 -0.08 12.97
N PRO A 235 -13.55 0.07 13.87
CA PRO A 235 -15.00 -0.11 13.66
C PRO A 235 -15.78 1.19 13.36
N GLU A 236 -15.10 2.28 13.02
CA GLU A 236 -15.76 3.55 12.68
C GLU A 236 -16.45 3.48 11.29
N PRO A 237 -17.41 4.41 11.00
CA PRO A 237 -18.03 4.53 9.68
C PRO A 237 -17.03 4.74 8.54
N ALA A 238 -17.43 4.38 7.33
CA ALA A 238 -16.63 4.58 6.13
C ALA A 238 -16.39 6.07 5.85
N VAL A 239 -15.23 6.39 5.26
CA VAL A 239 -14.80 7.75 4.90
C VAL A 239 -14.44 7.78 3.42
N ASP A 240 -15.10 8.66 2.66
CA ASP A 240 -14.84 8.85 1.24
C ASP A 240 -13.86 10.02 1.03
N VAL A 241 -12.75 9.75 0.35
CA VAL A 241 -11.74 10.76 0.00
C VAL A 241 -11.78 11.03 -1.49
N GLN A 242 -12.25 12.22 -1.86
CA GLN A 242 -12.23 12.70 -3.25
C GLN A 242 -10.80 12.79 -3.80
N PRO A 243 -10.56 12.34 -5.04
CA PRO A 243 -9.23 12.29 -5.65
C PRO A 243 -8.80 13.65 -6.22
N LEU A 244 -8.84 14.71 -5.41
CA LEU A 244 -8.55 16.09 -5.80
C LEU A 244 -7.09 16.29 -6.26
N ASN A 245 -6.84 17.28 -7.10
CA ASN A 245 -5.48 17.61 -7.54
C ASN A 245 -4.55 17.97 -6.37
N ASP A 246 -3.33 17.42 -6.38
CA ASP A 246 -2.29 17.63 -5.38
C ASP A 246 -2.68 17.21 -3.94
N ARG A 247 -3.65 16.28 -3.84
CA ARG A 247 -4.00 15.59 -2.60
C ARG A 247 -3.14 14.35 -2.41
N MET A 248 -2.51 14.22 -1.27
CA MET A 248 -1.90 13.00 -0.76
C MET A 248 -2.84 12.33 0.25
N VAL A 249 -2.97 11.00 0.17
CA VAL A 249 -3.59 10.17 1.21
C VAL A 249 -2.58 9.15 1.70
N LEU A 250 -2.33 9.12 3.00
CA LEU A 250 -1.52 8.11 3.68
C LEU A 250 -2.45 7.11 4.37
N PHE A 251 -2.19 5.81 4.32
CA PHE A 251 -2.90 4.82 5.13
C PHE A 251 -2.08 3.56 5.42
N SER A 252 -2.49 2.79 6.44
CA SER A 252 -1.87 1.50 6.78
C SER A 252 -2.16 0.44 5.72
N SER A 253 -1.13 -0.01 5.00
CA SER A 253 -1.26 -0.96 3.88
C SER A 253 -1.90 -2.29 4.30
N ALA A 254 -1.55 -2.78 5.50
CA ALA A 254 -1.96 -4.09 5.98
C ALA A 254 -3.29 -4.11 6.73
N HIS A 255 -3.80 -2.94 7.14
CA HIS A 255 -4.89 -2.85 8.11
C HIS A 255 -6.03 -1.92 7.69
N MET A 256 -5.81 -0.99 6.76
CA MET A 256 -6.89 -0.16 6.22
C MET A 256 -7.61 -0.90 5.08
N LEU A 257 -8.80 -1.43 5.40
CA LEU A 257 -9.72 -1.94 4.41
C LEU A 257 -10.21 -0.77 3.55
N HIS A 258 -10.13 -0.89 2.24
CA HIS A 258 -10.53 0.18 1.33
C HIS A 258 -10.99 -0.33 -0.04
N ARG A 259 -11.71 0.52 -0.78
CA ARG A 259 -12.06 0.35 -2.20
C ARG A 259 -11.93 1.67 -2.93
N VAL A 260 -11.91 1.63 -4.26
CA VAL A 260 -12.12 2.83 -5.10
C VAL A 260 -13.52 2.75 -5.68
N LEU A 261 -14.30 3.82 -5.58
CA LEU A 261 -15.64 3.90 -6.17
C LEU A 261 -15.55 4.02 -7.70
N PRO A 262 -16.59 3.62 -8.47
CA PRO A 262 -16.63 3.81 -9.92
C PRO A 262 -16.32 5.27 -10.30
N ALA A 263 -15.32 5.47 -11.15
CA ALA A 263 -15.02 6.78 -11.72
C ALA A 263 -15.76 6.98 -13.04
N ALA A 264 -16.52 8.06 -13.16
CA ALA A 264 -17.13 8.46 -14.44
C ALA A 264 -16.12 9.20 -15.33
N ALA A 265 -15.24 10.01 -14.72
CA ALA A 265 -14.23 10.83 -15.41
C ALA A 265 -12.82 10.21 -15.38
N GLU A 266 -11.92 10.68 -16.27
CA GLU A 266 -10.51 10.25 -16.27
C GLU A 266 -9.81 10.58 -14.94
N ARG A 267 -9.27 9.56 -14.26
CA ARG A 267 -8.64 9.66 -12.94
C ARG A 267 -7.18 9.20 -12.98
N TYR A 268 -6.29 10.09 -12.59
CA TYR A 268 -4.84 9.91 -12.56
C TYR A 268 -4.35 9.92 -11.11
N CYS A 269 -3.45 9.00 -10.81
CA CYS A 269 -2.71 8.97 -9.54
C CYS A 269 -1.39 8.24 -9.67
N PHE A 270 -0.51 8.42 -8.69
CA PHE A 270 0.55 7.47 -8.41
C PHE A 270 0.47 7.02 -6.96
N THR A 271 0.91 5.79 -6.71
CA THR A 271 0.96 5.18 -5.39
C THR A 271 2.41 4.90 -5.03
N ILE A 272 2.87 5.41 -3.89
CA ILE A 272 4.12 5.00 -3.24
C ILE A 272 3.77 4.01 -2.13
N TRP A 273 4.30 2.79 -2.21
CA TRP A 273 4.31 1.89 -1.06
C TRP A 273 5.63 2.02 -0.32
N LEU A 274 5.56 2.23 0.99
CA LEU A 274 6.71 2.31 1.88
C LEU A 274 6.76 1.01 2.68
N SER A 275 7.81 0.22 2.47
CA SER A 275 7.97 -1.09 3.12
C SER A 275 8.97 -1.03 4.26
N GLY A 276 8.73 -1.87 5.27
CA GLY A 276 9.69 -2.15 6.32
C GLY A 276 10.92 -2.90 5.79
N GLY A 277 11.87 -3.19 6.67
CA GLY A 277 12.99 -4.08 6.35
C GLY A 277 12.79 -5.50 6.84
N GLY A 278 12.77 -6.47 5.94
CA GLY A 278 12.92 -7.92 6.19
C GLY A 278 14.25 -8.37 6.81
N GLY A 279 15.03 -7.43 7.35
CA GLY A 279 16.31 -7.65 7.99
C GLY A 279 16.15 -8.19 9.41
N GLN A 280 15.93 -9.51 9.51
CA GLN A 280 15.93 -10.30 10.75
C GLN A 280 14.83 -9.96 11.78
N ARG A 281 13.98 -10.96 12.08
CA ARG A 281 13.46 -11.14 13.44
C ARG A 281 14.68 -11.34 14.36
N ARG A 282 15.25 -10.25 14.90
CA ARG A 282 16.36 -10.34 15.87
C ARG A 282 15.95 -11.24 17.02
N ALA A 283 16.64 -12.37 17.19
CA ALA A 283 16.35 -13.38 18.20
C ALA A 283 16.55 -12.88 19.66
N GLY A 284 16.90 -11.60 19.87
CA GLY A 284 17.15 -10.99 21.18
C GLY A 284 15.95 -10.28 21.84
N THR A 285 14.84 -10.01 21.14
CA THR A 285 13.62 -9.41 21.74
C THR A 285 12.40 -10.33 21.70
N ALA A 286 12.57 -11.56 21.22
CA ALA A 286 11.50 -12.53 21.01
C ALA A 286 10.81 -13.01 22.31
N GLY A 287 11.44 -12.85 23.48
CA GLY A 287 10.91 -13.33 24.76
C GLY A 287 9.58 -12.67 25.16
N GLN A 288 9.56 -11.36 25.36
CA GLN A 288 8.35 -10.65 25.80
C GLN A 288 7.32 -10.46 24.68
N ALA A 289 7.75 -10.08 23.47
CA ALA A 289 6.84 -9.94 22.33
C ALA A 289 6.24 -11.29 21.89
N GLY A 290 7.02 -12.38 21.99
CA GLY A 290 6.54 -13.74 21.76
C GLY A 290 5.58 -14.22 22.83
N ALA A 291 5.87 -13.94 24.11
CA ALA A 291 4.97 -14.26 25.22
C ALA A 291 3.63 -13.50 25.13
N ALA A 292 3.65 -12.20 24.81
CA ALA A 292 2.43 -11.41 24.61
C ALA A 292 1.61 -11.92 23.42
N ALA A 293 2.24 -12.23 22.29
CA ALA A 293 1.57 -12.82 21.13
C ALA A 293 1.02 -14.24 21.42
N ALA A 294 1.71 -15.04 22.23
CA ALA A 294 1.23 -16.35 22.67
C ALA A 294 0.03 -16.23 23.63
N ALA A 295 0.08 -15.29 24.58
CA ALA A 295 -1.02 -15.00 25.49
C ALA A 295 -2.28 -14.52 24.73
N ALA A 296 -2.13 -13.60 23.78
CA ALA A 296 -3.23 -13.13 22.93
C ALA A 296 -3.83 -14.26 22.07
N ARG A 297 -3.00 -15.17 21.54
CA ARG A 297 -3.46 -16.37 20.82
C ARG A 297 -4.20 -17.35 21.71
N GLU A 298 -3.78 -17.51 22.95
CA GLU A 298 -4.42 -18.41 23.92
C GLU A 298 -5.71 -17.81 24.51
N GLU A 299 -5.77 -16.49 24.72
CA GLU A 299 -7.01 -15.77 25.01
C GLU A 299 -8.00 -15.92 23.86
N LEU A 300 -7.56 -15.69 22.62
CA LEU A 300 -8.35 -15.92 21.41
C LEU A 300 -8.84 -17.37 21.29
N ARG A 301 -7.95 -18.35 21.48
CA ARG A 301 -8.30 -19.77 21.41
C ARG A 301 -9.37 -20.11 22.44
N ARG A 302 -9.20 -19.68 23.69
CA ARG A 302 -10.18 -19.88 24.77
C ARG A 302 -11.52 -19.21 24.48
N ALA A 303 -11.49 -18.00 23.95
CA ALA A 303 -12.67 -17.22 23.57
C ALA A 303 -13.45 -17.85 22.41
N LEU A 304 -12.77 -18.46 21.44
CA LEU A 304 -13.40 -19.18 20.33
C LEU A 304 -13.80 -20.63 20.66
N SER A 305 -13.17 -21.25 21.67
CA SER A 305 -13.49 -22.61 22.11
C SER A 305 -14.50 -22.68 23.26
N GLY A 306 -14.87 -21.54 23.85
CA GLY A 306 -15.80 -21.46 24.98
C GLY A 306 -17.25 -21.72 24.54
N SER A 307 -18.01 -22.45 25.36
CA SER A 307 -19.46 -22.64 25.19
C SER A 307 -20.28 -21.43 25.66
N GLU A 308 -19.70 -20.57 26.49
CA GLU A 308 -20.37 -19.41 27.10
C GLU A 308 -20.20 -18.13 26.26
N PRO A 309 -21.24 -17.29 26.13
CA PRO A 309 -21.15 -16.00 25.45
C PRO A 309 -20.11 -15.06 26.08
N LEU A 310 -19.27 -14.47 25.24
CA LEU A 310 -18.31 -13.46 25.68
C LEU A 310 -19.02 -12.15 26.04
N ALA A 311 -18.63 -11.53 27.15
CA ALA A 311 -19.07 -10.17 27.48
C ALA A 311 -18.74 -9.20 26.32
N PRO A 312 -19.60 -8.23 25.98
CA PRO A 312 -19.42 -7.39 24.77
C PRO A 312 -18.06 -6.69 24.69
N ALA A 313 -17.53 -6.18 25.80
CA ALA A 313 -16.21 -5.54 25.85
C ALA A 313 -15.03 -6.53 25.72
N ALA A 314 -15.23 -7.82 25.96
CA ALA A 314 -14.24 -8.86 25.69
C ALA A 314 -14.26 -9.29 24.22
N ALA A 315 -15.46 -9.51 23.66
CA ALA A 315 -15.63 -9.78 22.23
C ALA A 315 -15.07 -8.63 21.37
N TRP A 316 -15.35 -7.37 21.74
CA TRP A 316 -14.84 -6.20 21.03
C TRP A 316 -13.32 -6.04 21.08
N ARG A 317 -12.66 -6.37 22.21
CA ARG A 317 -11.18 -6.41 22.30
C ARG A 317 -10.56 -7.43 21.33
N LEU A 318 -11.24 -8.54 21.07
CA LEU A 318 -10.80 -9.52 20.08
C LEU A 318 -11.08 -9.04 18.66
N LEU A 319 -12.28 -8.50 18.39
CA LEU A 319 -12.66 -7.97 17.07
C LEU A 319 -11.75 -6.82 16.59
N THR A 320 -11.20 -5.99 17.49
CA THR A 320 -10.24 -4.93 17.15
C THR A 320 -8.77 -5.39 17.11
N HIS A 321 -8.45 -6.61 17.55
CA HIS A 321 -7.08 -7.14 17.57
C HIS A 321 -6.52 -7.26 16.13
N PRO A 322 -5.27 -6.83 15.84
CA PRO A 322 -4.73 -6.78 14.48
C PRO A 322 -4.87 -8.07 13.66
N GLN A 323 -4.67 -9.24 14.29
CA GLN A 323 -4.76 -10.55 13.63
C GLN A 323 -6.20 -10.96 13.25
N LEU A 324 -7.23 -10.40 13.90
CA LEU A 324 -8.64 -10.71 13.66
C LEU A 324 -9.39 -9.62 12.93
N ARG A 325 -9.02 -8.35 13.13
CA ARG A 325 -9.74 -7.19 12.59
C ARG A 325 -9.99 -7.29 11.09
N LYS A 326 -9.02 -7.78 10.30
CA LYS A 326 -9.19 -7.99 8.85
C LYS A 326 -10.35 -8.94 8.51
N HIS A 327 -10.55 -9.98 9.32
CA HIS A 327 -11.64 -10.94 9.18
C HIS A 327 -12.97 -10.36 9.72
N ALA A 328 -12.95 -9.66 10.85
CA ALA A 328 -14.12 -8.97 11.39
C ALA A 328 -14.66 -7.91 10.41
N ALA A 329 -13.78 -7.09 9.82
CA ALA A 329 -14.12 -6.09 8.82
C ALA A 329 -14.62 -6.73 7.51
N LYS A 330 -13.98 -7.81 7.03
CA LYS A 330 -14.46 -8.58 5.86
C LYS A 330 -15.87 -9.13 6.10
N TRP A 331 -16.19 -9.63 7.30
CA TRP A 331 -17.53 -10.14 7.60
C TRP A 331 -18.57 -9.02 7.76
N LEU A 332 -18.20 -7.91 8.43
CA LEU A 332 -19.07 -6.75 8.62
C LEU A 332 -19.49 -6.14 7.29
N HIS A 333 -18.53 -5.94 6.38
CA HIS A 333 -18.74 -5.29 5.08
C HIS A 333 -18.96 -6.28 3.93
N ARG A 334 -19.28 -7.55 4.20
CA ARG A 334 -19.31 -8.63 3.19
C ARG A 334 -20.18 -8.33 1.96
N GLU A 335 -21.33 -7.68 2.16
CA GLU A 335 -22.29 -7.34 1.10
C GLU A 335 -21.78 -6.20 0.20
N GLU A 336 -21.13 -5.20 0.79
CA GLU A 336 -20.46 -4.11 0.07
C GLU A 336 -19.17 -4.61 -0.61
N TRP A 337 -18.49 -5.60 -0.02
CA TRP A 337 -17.34 -6.26 -0.64
C TRP A 337 -17.77 -7.03 -1.88
N GLU A 338 -18.80 -7.87 -1.79
CA GLU A 338 -19.36 -8.58 -2.94
C GLU A 338 -19.79 -7.61 -4.05
N ARG A 339 -20.51 -6.54 -3.69
CA ARG A 339 -20.89 -5.46 -4.61
C ARG A 339 -19.68 -4.85 -5.32
N SER A 340 -18.63 -4.50 -4.58
CA SER A 340 -17.41 -3.92 -5.14
C SER A 340 -16.69 -4.86 -6.13
N VAL A 341 -16.78 -6.18 -5.95
CA VAL A 341 -16.24 -7.18 -6.88
C VAL A 341 -17.06 -7.20 -8.18
N ARG A 342 -18.39 -7.09 -8.09
CA ARG A 342 -19.30 -6.98 -9.25
C ARG A 342 -19.13 -5.67 -10.03
N GLU A 343 -18.90 -4.56 -9.32
CA GLU A 343 -18.73 -3.23 -9.93
C GLU A 343 -17.37 -3.05 -10.62
N SER A 344 -16.34 -3.78 -10.19
CA SER A 344 -14.95 -3.58 -10.67
C SER A 344 -14.52 -4.47 -11.85
N HIS A 345 -15.37 -5.40 -12.30
CA HIS A 345 -15.02 -6.37 -13.35
C HIS A 345 -16.22 -6.69 -14.26
N ALA A 346 -15.95 -6.95 -15.53
CA ALA A 346 -16.99 -7.35 -16.49
C ALA A 346 -17.66 -8.68 -16.12
N ALA A 347 -18.92 -8.85 -16.53
CA ALA A 347 -19.66 -10.08 -16.32
C ALA A 347 -19.04 -11.26 -17.09
N GLY A 348 -18.86 -12.40 -16.41
CA GLY A 348 -18.32 -13.61 -17.02
C GLY A 348 -17.84 -14.64 -16.00
N ALA A 349 -17.26 -15.74 -16.48
CA ALA A 349 -16.80 -16.85 -15.64
C ALA A 349 -15.75 -16.43 -14.59
N GLY A 350 -14.83 -15.52 -14.94
CA GLY A 350 -13.82 -15.01 -14.02
C GLY A 350 -14.42 -14.17 -12.86
N LEU A 351 -15.46 -13.37 -13.14
CA LEU A 351 -16.20 -12.67 -12.09
C LEU A 351 -16.94 -13.67 -11.19
N GLN A 352 -17.62 -14.66 -11.76
CA GLN A 352 -18.32 -15.68 -10.96
C GLN A 352 -17.33 -16.45 -10.07
N GLN A 353 -16.18 -16.85 -10.59
CA GLN A 353 -15.12 -17.51 -9.81
C GLN A 353 -14.62 -16.62 -8.66
N ALA A 354 -14.44 -15.31 -8.88
CA ALA A 354 -14.05 -14.37 -7.84
C ALA A 354 -15.10 -14.27 -6.72
N LEU A 355 -16.39 -14.26 -7.08
CA LEU A 355 -17.51 -14.24 -6.16
C LEU A 355 -17.63 -15.55 -5.36
N ASP A 356 -17.44 -16.70 -6.01
CA ASP A 356 -17.48 -18.02 -5.38
C ASP A 356 -16.32 -18.19 -4.35
N VAL A 357 -15.11 -17.73 -4.70
CA VAL A 357 -13.96 -17.68 -3.78
C VAL A 357 -14.27 -16.76 -2.59
N PHE A 358 -14.80 -15.55 -2.84
CA PHE A 358 -15.16 -14.62 -1.79
C PHE A 358 -16.25 -15.20 -0.85
N ALA A 359 -17.29 -15.83 -1.40
CA ALA A 359 -18.35 -16.46 -0.61
C ALA A 359 -17.83 -17.62 0.25
N ALA A 360 -16.92 -18.44 -0.30
CA ALA A 360 -16.26 -19.51 0.45
C ALA A 360 -15.42 -18.96 1.63
N GLU A 361 -14.62 -17.91 1.39
CA GLU A 361 -13.86 -17.22 2.44
C GLU A 361 -14.75 -16.59 3.50
N ALA A 362 -15.80 -15.87 3.09
CA ALA A 362 -16.76 -15.24 4.00
C ALA A 362 -17.47 -16.29 4.88
N GLY A 363 -17.79 -17.46 4.30
CA GLY A 363 -18.33 -18.61 5.04
C GLY A 363 -17.35 -19.21 6.04
N VAL A 364 -16.05 -19.29 5.71
CA VAL A 364 -15.01 -19.71 6.67
C VAL A 364 -14.90 -18.70 7.82
N VAL A 365 -14.83 -17.40 7.51
CA VAL A 365 -14.76 -16.33 8.50
C VAL A 365 -15.98 -16.32 9.41
N HIS A 366 -17.19 -16.48 8.86
CA HIS A 366 -18.43 -16.54 9.63
C HIS A 366 -18.40 -17.67 10.67
N ARG A 367 -17.98 -18.89 10.27
CA ARG A 367 -17.85 -20.02 11.20
C ARG A 367 -16.75 -19.80 12.23
N ALA A 368 -15.59 -19.27 11.81
CA ALA A 368 -14.44 -19.06 12.69
C ALA A 368 -14.66 -17.96 13.74
N LEU A 369 -15.47 -16.93 13.42
CA LEU A 369 -15.76 -15.81 14.31
C LEU A 369 -17.14 -15.91 14.99
N ALA A 370 -17.89 -17.00 14.81
CA ALA A 370 -19.28 -17.13 15.28
C ALA A 370 -19.51 -16.69 16.75
N PRO A 371 -18.64 -17.00 17.73
CA PRO A 371 -18.79 -16.53 19.12
C PRO A 371 -18.68 -15.01 19.31
N LEU A 372 -18.08 -14.29 18.36
CA LEU A 372 -17.85 -12.84 18.39
C LEU A 372 -18.90 -12.05 17.61
N LEU A 373 -19.57 -12.67 16.63
CA LEU A 373 -20.52 -11.99 15.74
C LEU A 373 -21.69 -11.31 16.47
N PRO A 374 -22.27 -11.83 17.58
CA PRO A 374 -23.34 -11.14 18.30
C PRO A 374 -22.93 -9.74 18.78
N ALA A 375 -21.67 -9.56 19.22
CA ALA A 375 -21.16 -8.26 19.66
C ALA A 375 -20.96 -7.28 18.50
N LEU A 376 -20.66 -7.80 17.30
CA LEU A 376 -20.51 -7.00 16.08
C LEU A 376 -21.88 -6.56 15.52
N VAL A 377 -22.90 -7.44 15.61
CA VAL A 377 -24.29 -7.15 15.22
C VAL A 377 -24.96 -6.18 16.19
N ALA A 378 -24.59 -6.19 17.47
CA ALA A 378 -25.13 -5.30 18.50
C ALA A 378 -24.79 -3.80 18.31
N GLY A 379 -23.89 -3.47 17.38
CA GLY A 379 -23.47 -2.09 17.09
C GLY A 379 -22.05 -1.78 17.58
N PRO A 380 -21.69 -0.48 17.75
CA PRO A 380 -20.31 -0.06 18.00
C PRO A 380 -19.72 -0.59 19.32
N PRO A 381 -18.38 -0.60 19.47
CA PRO A 381 -17.73 -1.04 20.71
C PRO A 381 -18.23 -0.25 21.94
N PRO A 382 -18.43 -0.91 23.09
CA PRO A 382 -18.77 -0.23 24.32
C PRO A 382 -17.61 0.65 24.82
N ALA A 383 -17.94 1.65 25.62
CA ALA A 383 -16.94 2.54 26.23
C ALA A 383 -15.87 1.76 27.01
N GLY A 384 -14.61 2.20 26.90
CA GLY A 384 -13.46 1.56 27.53
C GLY A 384 -12.79 0.45 26.71
N VAL A 385 -13.32 0.05 25.56
CA VAL A 385 -12.56 -0.73 24.57
C VAL A 385 -11.48 0.18 23.95
N PRO A 386 -10.20 -0.21 23.96
CA PRO A 386 -9.14 0.61 23.37
C PRO A 386 -9.29 0.71 21.84
N PRO A 387 -8.90 1.84 21.23
CA PRO A 387 -8.87 1.97 19.78
C PRO A 387 -7.89 0.95 19.17
N PRO A 388 -8.13 0.47 17.94
CA PRO A 388 -7.26 -0.51 17.32
C PRO A 388 -5.91 0.11 16.93
N ALA A 389 -4.83 -0.65 17.06
CA ALA A 389 -3.52 -0.28 16.53
C ALA A 389 -3.49 -0.41 15.00
N TRP A 390 -2.80 0.49 14.31
CA TRP A 390 -2.73 0.51 12.83
C TRP A 390 -1.36 0.15 12.25
N PHE A 391 -0.33 0.05 13.10
CA PHE A 391 1.08 -0.19 12.74
C PHE A 391 1.81 -0.97 13.85
#